data_AF-A0A534TFZ8-F1
#
_entry.id   AF-A0A534TFZ8-F1
#
_cell.length_a   1.000
_cell.length_b   1.000
_cell.length_c   1.000
_cell.angle_alpha   90.00
_cell.angle_beta   90.00
_cell.angle_gamma   90.00
#
_symmetry.space_group_name_H-M   'P 1'
#
loop_
_entity.id
_entity.type
_entity.pdbx_description
1 polymer ?
#
loop_
_entity_poly.entity_id
_entity_poly.type
_entity_poly.pdbx_seq_one_letter_code
_entity_poly.pdbx_strand_id
1 'polypeptide(L)'
;MRRLALLCSILGCAEWRMPPTFPEQAAGRPIVHEQALIGFGKDGAAAVEFLEAEGEAPHLTLLALRHDGPTRTLVEAPPERASAVAARLHAVAERPEPALSTAIALEWPAALSRAKELGFTPRAAATPEPGRALWQVKGAPEAGSLPLSLRVSRAEDAMVLLLSDRPSGDDVELARMPLTGVPVGPQVFLEDGVAWLLAGSVRAGPPLRRTVGLRRARIRRGEAQLHNAHGLADYAAGELDSARREFDRVIAADPGYVDGLYNAAATAALSDRQEDAVAFLRRAAAIDPSRVQVLGRNDDDLKSLRRRADVRALLGLRRPPPEGVPPPP
;
A
#
# COMPACT_ATOMS: atom_id res chain seq x y z
N MET A 1 8.21 -29.53 -18.76
CA MET A 1 8.17 -28.14 -19.27
C MET A 1 6.99 -27.41 -18.64
N ARG A 2 7.17 -26.83 -17.44
CA ARG A 2 6.18 -25.98 -16.77
C ARG A 2 6.74 -24.57 -16.76
N ARG A 3 6.20 -23.70 -17.61
CA ARG A 3 6.36 -22.26 -17.47
C ARG A 3 5.54 -21.88 -16.22
N LEU A 4 6.19 -21.80 -15.06
CA LEU A 4 5.64 -21.06 -13.94
C LEU A 4 5.62 -19.60 -14.41
N ALA A 5 4.43 -19.10 -14.73
CA ALA A 5 4.22 -17.68 -14.94
C ALA A 5 4.43 -16.99 -13.60
N LEU A 6 5.68 -16.62 -13.34
CA LEU A 6 6.09 -15.68 -12.30
C LEU A 6 5.59 -14.29 -12.73
N LEU A 7 4.28 -14.09 -12.67
CA LEU A 7 3.59 -12.85 -13.00
C LEU A 7 2.32 -12.76 -12.13
N CYS A 8 2.50 -12.95 -10.83
CA CYS A 8 1.64 -12.27 -9.89
C CYS A 8 2.24 -10.88 -9.70
N SER A 9 1.84 -9.94 -10.56
CA SER A 9 1.87 -8.52 -10.19
C SER A 9 0.97 -8.38 -8.97
N ILE A 10 1.52 -8.64 -7.79
CA ILE A 10 0.86 -8.37 -6.53
C ILE A 10 0.78 -6.84 -6.48
N LEU A 11 -0.37 -6.31 -6.88
CA LEU A 11 -0.79 -4.93 -6.63
C LEU A 11 -0.91 -4.78 -5.11
N GLY A 12 0.25 -4.70 -4.46
CA GLY A 12 0.45 -4.55 -3.03
C GLY A 12 0.31 -3.11 -2.57
N CYS A 13 -0.55 -2.32 -3.22
CA CYS A 13 -0.91 -1.02 -2.68
C CYS A 13 -1.85 -1.25 -1.49
N ALA A 14 -1.41 -0.88 -0.29
CA ALA A 14 -2.23 -0.81 0.92
C ALA A 14 -3.50 0.07 0.75
N GLU A 15 -3.62 0.77 -0.37
CA GLU A 15 -4.75 1.59 -0.76
C GLU A 15 -5.91 0.83 -1.43
N TRP A 16 -5.79 -0.47 -1.72
CA TRP A 16 -6.89 -1.21 -2.40
C TRP A 16 -8.19 -1.36 -1.58
N ARG A 17 -8.15 -1.10 -0.26
CA ARG A 17 -9.34 -1.03 0.61
C ARG A 17 -9.75 0.40 0.97
N MET A 18 -9.07 1.40 0.44
CA MET A 18 -9.40 2.79 0.71
C MET A 18 -9.88 3.44 -0.59
N PRO A 19 -10.98 4.20 -0.55
CA PRO A 19 -11.36 5.01 -1.71
C PRO A 19 -10.12 5.78 -2.17
N PRO A 20 -9.77 5.76 -3.46
CA PRO A 20 -8.70 6.60 -3.95
C PRO A 20 -8.96 8.03 -3.50
N THR A 21 -7.92 8.75 -3.06
CA THR A 21 -8.00 10.22 -2.88
C THR A 21 -8.18 10.95 -4.20
N PHE A 22 -8.16 10.22 -5.32
CA PHE A 22 -8.56 10.73 -6.61
C PHE A 22 -10.08 10.98 -6.60
N PRO A 23 -10.54 12.19 -6.90
CA PRO A 23 -11.95 12.51 -6.84
C PRO A 23 -12.71 11.84 -7.98
N GLU A 24 -13.52 10.84 -7.65
CA GLU A 24 -14.55 10.29 -8.55
C GLU A 24 -15.46 11.40 -9.12
N GLN A 25 -15.53 12.54 -8.43
CA GLN A 25 -16.30 13.75 -8.77
C GLN A 25 -15.91 14.38 -10.11
N ALA A 26 -14.69 14.17 -10.60
CA ALA A 26 -14.24 14.80 -11.85
C ALA A 26 -15.01 14.30 -13.09
N ALA A 27 -15.62 13.10 -13.04
CA ALA A 27 -16.40 12.53 -14.15
C ALA A 27 -15.67 12.56 -15.52
N GLY A 28 -14.34 12.43 -15.53
CA GLY A 28 -13.51 12.48 -16.74
C GLY A 28 -13.06 13.88 -17.18
N ARG A 29 -13.42 14.94 -16.43
CA ARG A 29 -12.96 16.30 -16.69
C ARG A 29 -11.46 16.47 -16.34
N PRO A 30 -10.75 17.38 -17.03
CA PRO A 30 -9.42 17.81 -16.63
C PRO A 30 -9.44 18.36 -15.21
N ILE A 31 -8.42 18.00 -14.42
CA ILE A 31 -8.28 18.43 -13.03
C ILE A 31 -6.89 18.95 -12.73
N VAL A 32 -6.85 19.86 -11.76
CA VAL A 32 -5.67 20.20 -10.97
C VAL A 32 -5.91 19.61 -9.58
N HIS A 33 -5.27 18.48 -9.30
CA HIS A 33 -5.26 17.82 -8.00
C HIS A 33 -3.85 17.80 -7.45
N GLU A 34 -3.68 18.34 -6.25
CA GLU A 34 -2.42 18.25 -5.54
C GLU A 34 -2.63 18.01 -4.06
N GLN A 35 -1.77 17.19 -3.47
CA GLN A 35 -1.66 16.98 -2.05
C GLN A 35 -0.30 17.46 -1.55
N ALA A 36 -0.26 18.00 -0.33
CA ALA A 36 0.96 18.42 0.33
C ALA A 36 0.97 17.94 1.77
N LEU A 37 2.03 17.24 2.16
CA LEU A 37 2.23 16.79 3.53
C LEU A 37 2.55 17.98 4.43
N ILE A 38 1.81 18.13 5.54
CA ILE A 38 1.98 19.23 6.51
C ILE A 38 2.78 18.77 7.74
N GLY A 39 2.54 17.54 8.19
CA GLY A 39 3.24 17.00 9.35
C GLY A 39 2.78 15.60 9.74
N PHE A 40 3.48 15.01 10.69
CA PHE A 40 3.21 13.69 11.24
C PHE A 40 2.75 13.77 12.69
N GLY A 41 1.88 12.84 13.07
CA GLY A 41 1.43 12.65 14.44
C GLY A 41 1.35 11.17 14.75
N LYS A 42 0.94 10.83 15.97
CA LYS A 42 0.97 9.47 16.52
C LYS A 42 0.35 8.39 15.62
N ASP A 43 -0.74 8.72 14.92
CA ASP A 43 -1.55 7.74 14.17
C ASP A 43 -1.61 8.03 12.66
N GLY A 44 -0.71 8.87 12.13
CA GLY A 44 -0.75 9.24 10.72
C GLY A 44 -0.09 10.57 10.38
N ALA A 45 -0.55 11.16 9.29
CA ALA A 45 -0.09 12.45 8.81
C ALA A 45 -1.24 13.44 8.62
N ALA A 46 -0.94 14.73 8.74
CA ALA A 46 -1.78 15.79 8.20
C ALA A 46 -1.28 16.14 6.80
N ALA A 47 -2.20 16.28 5.86
CA ALA A 47 -1.91 16.81 4.53
C ALA A 47 -3.00 17.79 4.12
N VAL A 48 -2.68 18.71 3.22
CA VAL A 48 -3.68 19.52 2.53
C VAL A 48 -3.91 18.93 1.16
N GLU A 49 -5.16 18.90 0.73
CA GLU A 49 -5.60 18.52 -0.60
C GLU A 49 -6.24 19.72 -1.29
N PHE A 50 -5.77 19.99 -2.50
CA PHE A 50 -6.37 20.92 -3.44
C PHE A 50 -6.97 20.15 -4.60
N LEU A 51 -8.19 20.52 -4.99
CA LEU A 51 -8.88 19.98 -6.15
C LEU A 51 -9.59 21.09 -6.91
N GLU A 52 -9.29 21.22 -8.19
CA GLU A 52 -10.06 22.04 -9.12
C GLU A 52 -10.36 21.22 -10.36
N ALA A 53 -11.64 21.01 -10.66
CA ALA A 53 -12.10 20.42 -11.90
C ALA A 53 -12.51 21.52 -12.87
N GLU A 54 -12.32 21.30 -14.17
CA GLU A 54 -12.72 22.27 -15.19
C GLU A 54 -14.21 22.63 -15.07
N GLY A 55 -14.48 23.94 -14.93
CA GLY A 55 -15.83 24.49 -14.78
C GLY A 55 -16.40 24.43 -13.36
N GLU A 56 -15.64 23.95 -12.37
CA GLU A 56 -16.05 23.91 -10.96
C GLU A 56 -15.19 24.83 -10.09
N ALA A 57 -15.72 25.22 -8.94
CA ALA A 57 -14.96 25.99 -7.96
C ALA A 57 -13.82 25.13 -7.38
N PRO A 58 -12.64 25.72 -7.08
CA PRO A 58 -11.58 25.00 -6.41
C PRO A 58 -11.98 24.66 -4.97
N HIS A 59 -11.62 23.46 -4.55
CA HIS A 59 -11.80 22.94 -3.20
C HIS A 59 -10.43 22.80 -2.53
N LEU A 60 -10.38 23.14 -1.26
CA LEU A 60 -9.15 23.08 -0.48
C LEU A 60 -9.44 22.58 0.93
N THR A 61 -8.78 21.50 1.32
CA THR A 61 -9.14 20.74 2.52
C THR A 61 -7.91 20.31 3.29
N LEU A 62 -7.91 20.52 4.61
CA LEU A 62 -6.96 19.91 5.53
C LEU A 62 -7.47 18.52 5.93
N LEU A 63 -6.63 17.51 5.74
CA LEU A 63 -6.93 16.09 5.91
C LEU A 63 -6.06 15.47 7.00
N ALA A 64 -6.61 14.48 7.70
CA ALA A 64 -5.87 13.51 8.50
C ALA A 64 -5.82 12.17 7.77
N LEU A 65 -4.61 11.74 7.41
CA LEU A 65 -4.30 10.49 6.73
C LEU A 65 -3.80 9.50 7.78
N ARG A 66 -4.63 8.54 8.17
CA ARG A 66 -4.27 7.54 9.17
C ARG A 66 -3.27 6.52 8.62
N HIS A 67 -2.41 5.97 9.46
CA HIS A 67 -1.59 4.80 9.09
C HIS A 67 -2.47 3.67 8.57
N ASP A 68 -3.48 3.32 9.38
CA ASP A 68 -4.47 2.28 9.10
C ASP A 68 -5.88 2.87 9.24
N GLY A 69 -6.60 2.94 8.12
CA GLY A 69 -7.99 3.41 8.09
C GLY A 69 -8.21 4.65 7.22
N PRO A 70 -9.46 5.12 7.14
CA PRO A 70 -9.85 6.12 6.14
C PRO A 70 -9.22 7.48 6.41
N THR A 71 -9.03 8.23 5.33
CA THR A 71 -8.71 9.67 5.39
C THR A 71 -9.92 10.42 5.97
N ARG A 72 -9.67 11.41 6.83
CA ARG A 72 -10.70 12.25 7.44
C ARG A 72 -10.47 13.71 7.10
N THR A 73 -11.55 14.42 6.76
CA THR A 73 -11.54 15.89 6.67
C THR A 73 -11.42 16.48 8.07
N LEU A 74 -10.44 17.35 8.26
CA LEU A 74 -10.26 18.13 9.49
C LEU A 74 -10.90 19.50 9.36
N VAL A 75 -10.61 20.20 8.26
CA VAL A 75 -11.09 21.56 7.99
C VAL A 75 -11.22 21.76 6.49
N GLU A 76 -12.33 22.33 6.04
CA GLU A 76 -12.48 22.86 4.68
C GLU A 76 -12.12 24.35 4.68
N ALA A 77 -11.34 24.79 3.70
CA ALA A 77 -10.94 26.18 3.58
C ALA A 77 -12.11 27.03 3.06
N PRO A 78 -12.19 28.31 3.46
CA PRO A 78 -13.09 29.25 2.81
C PRO A 78 -12.83 29.35 1.30
N PRO A 79 -13.85 29.59 0.46
CA PRO A 79 -13.70 29.66 -0.99
C PRO A 79 -12.63 30.65 -1.46
N GLU A 80 -12.48 31.79 -0.77
CA GLU A 80 -11.48 32.82 -1.12
C GLU A 80 -10.05 32.28 -0.98
N ARG A 81 -9.81 31.41 0.02
CA ARG A 81 -8.51 30.76 0.22
C ARG A 81 -8.26 29.70 -0.85
N ALA A 82 -9.27 28.92 -1.20
CA ALA A 82 -9.17 27.95 -2.29
C ALA A 82 -8.86 28.64 -3.62
N SER A 83 -9.53 29.75 -3.95
CA SER A 83 -9.25 30.54 -5.15
C SER A 83 -7.85 31.17 -5.14
N ALA A 84 -7.37 31.67 -4.00
CA ALA A 84 -6.02 32.21 -3.88
C ALA A 84 -4.94 31.14 -4.10
N VAL A 85 -5.14 29.93 -3.55
CA VAL A 85 -4.25 28.79 -3.80
C VAL A 85 -4.30 28.35 -5.26
N ALA A 86 -5.50 28.31 -5.87
CA ALA A 86 -5.66 27.99 -7.29
C ALA A 86 -4.81 28.94 -8.16
N ALA A 87 -4.93 30.26 -7.94
CA ALA A 87 -4.17 31.26 -8.69
C ALA A 87 -2.64 31.02 -8.59
N ARG A 88 -2.14 30.62 -7.42
CA ARG A 88 -0.71 30.28 -7.24
C ARG A 88 -0.31 29.02 -7.97
N LEU A 89 -1.13 27.96 -7.91
CA LEU A 89 -0.86 26.71 -8.62
C LEU A 89 -0.86 26.92 -10.14
N HIS A 90 -1.81 27.71 -10.66
CA HIS A 90 -1.85 28.10 -12.08
C HIS A 90 -0.60 28.87 -12.50
N ALA A 91 -0.10 29.79 -11.66
CA ALA A 91 1.10 30.58 -11.96
C ALA A 91 2.39 29.74 -12.08
N VAL A 92 2.41 28.53 -11.54
CA VAL A 92 3.55 27.59 -11.62
C VAL A 92 3.17 26.28 -12.29
N ALA A 93 2.06 26.25 -13.02
CA ALA A 93 1.43 25.03 -13.54
C ALA A 93 2.35 24.17 -14.42
N GLU A 94 3.25 24.80 -15.15
CA GLU A 94 4.19 24.13 -16.07
C GLU A 94 5.42 23.54 -15.35
N ARG A 95 5.63 23.86 -14.07
CA ARG A 95 6.79 23.39 -13.33
C ARG A 95 6.53 21.98 -12.77
N PRO A 96 7.40 21.00 -13.09
CA PRO A 96 7.28 19.62 -12.59
C PRO A 96 7.82 19.49 -11.15
N GLU A 97 7.35 20.35 -10.25
CA GLU A 97 7.73 20.37 -8.83
C GLU A 97 6.49 20.46 -7.94
N PRO A 98 6.48 19.86 -6.73
CA PRO A 98 5.39 20.08 -5.78
C PRO A 98 5.31 21.56 -5.38
N ALA A 99 4.12 22.14 -5.45
CA ALA A 99 3.88 23.58 -5.29
C ALA A 99 2.88 23.90 -4.17
N LEU A 100 2.02 22.94 -3.80
CA LEU A 100 0.94 23.21 -2.85
C LEU A 100 1.45 23.57 -1.45
N SER A 101 2.51 22.93 -0.94
CA SER A 101 3.04 23.24 0.40
C SER A 101 3.42 24.73 0.54
N THR A 102 4.08 25.29 -0.47
CA THR A 102 4.43 26.71 -0.54
C THR A 102 3.19 27.59 -0.65
N ALA A 103 2.22 27.21 -1.49
CA ALA A 103 0.97 27.96 -1.63
C ALA A 103 0.19 28.03 -0.31
N ILE A 104 0.14 26.92 0.45
CA ILE A 104 -0.53 26.86 1.75
C ILE A 104 0.14 27.72 2.80
N ALA A 105 1.48 27.74 2.85
CA ALA A 105 2.19 28.59 3.78
C ALA A 105 1.87 30.08 3.60
N LEU A 106 1.58 30.51 2.36
CA LEU A 106 1.25 31.89 2.03
C LEU A 106 -0.24 32.21 2.18
N GLU A 107 -1.10 31.35 1.64
CA GLU A 107 -2.53 31.67 1.49
C GLU A 107 -3.40 31.13 2.62
N TRP A 108 -2.98 30.05 3.29
CA TRP A 108 -3.76 29.42 4.35
C TRP A 108 -2.89 28.95 5.55
N PRO A 109 -2.12 29.86 6.17
CA PRO A 109 -1.28 29.52 7.33
C PRO A 109 -2.08 28.98 8.53
N ALA A 110 -3.38 29.31 8.61
CA ALA A 110 -4.28 28.76 9.63
C ALA A 110 -4.39 27.22 9.58
N ALA A 111 -4.25 26.58 8.40
CA ALA A 111 -4.21 25.12 8.31
C ALA A 111 -2.95 24.54 8.98
N LEU A 112 -1.80 25.22 8.85
CA LEU A 112 -0.55 24.82 9.50
C LEU A 112 -0.67 24.95 11.03
N SER A 113 -1.23 26.07 11.51
CA SER A 113 -1.50 26.29 12.93
C SER A 113 -2.44 25.20 13.48
N ARG A 114 -3.51 24.89 12.74
CA ARG A 114 -4.48 23.86 13.13
C ARG A 114 -3.86 22.47 13.18
N ALA A 115 -3.05 22.11 12.18
CA ALA A 115 -2.34 20.83 12.19
C ALA A 115 -1.42 20.72 13.42
N LYS A 116 -0.70 21.79 13.76
CA LYS A 116 0.14 21.86 14.96
C LYS A 116 -0.65 21.69 16.26
N GLU A 117 -1.80 22.37 16.40
CA GLU A 117 -2.69 22.21 17.56
C GLU A 117 -3.19 20.77 17.74
N LEU A 118 -3.41 20.06 16.63
CA LEU A 118 -3.82 18.65 16.62
C LEU A 118 -2.64 17.69 16.84
N GLY A 119 -1.44 18.20 17.10
CA GLY A 119 -0.24 17.42 17.40
C GLY A 119 0.52 16.92 16.17
N PHE A 120 0.25 17.47 14.98
CA PHE A 120 1.04 17.16 13.78
C PHE A 120 2.27 18.07 13.71
N THR A 121 3.45 17.46 13.56
CA THR A 121 4.74 18.17 13.46
C THR A 121 5.35 18.03 12.06
N PRO A 122 5.78 19.13 11.41
CA PRO A 122 6.42 19.07 10.10
C PRO A 122 7.69 18.23 10.11
N ARG A 123 7.93 17.53 8.99
CA ARG A 123 9.14 16.75 8.75
C ARG A 123 9.59 16.95 7.31
N ALA A 124 10.89 17.08 7.10
CA ALA A 124 11.47 17.12 5.77
C ALA A 124 11.38 15.74 5.09
N ALA A 125 11.39 15.73 3.74
CA ALA A 125 11.54 14.51 2.99
C ALA A 125 12.85 13.78 3.39
N ALA A 126 12.80 12.46 3.40
CA ALA A 126 13.96 11.62 3.65
C ALA A 126 14.96 11.77 2.50
N THR A 127 16.23 12.00 2.84
CA THR A 127 17.32 12.03 1.85
C THR A 127 17.81 10.61 1.59
N PRO A 128 17.92 10.16 0.32
CA PRO A 128 18.49 8.86 0.01
C PRO A 128 20.00 8.83 0.31
N GLU A 129 20.57 7.64 0.35
CA GLU A 129 22.01 7.41 0.41
C GLU A 129 22.73 8.16 -0.74
N PRO A 130 23.82 8.88 -0.44
CA PRO A 130 24.62 9.56 -1.45
C PRO A 130 25.04 8.63 -2.59
N GLY A 131 24.70 9.01 -3.83
CA GLY A 131 25.06 8.26 -5.04
C GLY A 131 24.27 6.97 -5.29
N ARG A 132 23.29 6.60 -4.45
CA ARG A 132 22.57 5.32 -4.56
C ARG A 132 21.05 5.43 -4.75
N ALA A 133 20.46 6.61 -4.53
CA ALA A 133 19.00 6.85 -4.65
C ALA A 133 18.15 5.80 -3.89
N LEU A 134 18.66 5.36 -2.73
CA LEU A 134 18.14 4.28 -1.90
C LEU A 134 17.99 4.76 -0.45
N TRP A 135 16.97 4.31 0.27
CA TRP A 135 16.82 4.56 1.72
C TRP A 135 16.89 3.23 2.49
N GLN A 136 17.81 3.09 3.43
CA GLN A 136 17.75 1.98 4.39
C GLN A 136 16.56 2.15 5.32
N VAL A 137 15.82 1.06 5.54
CA VAL A 137 14.69 1.06 6.45
C VAL A 137 14.76 -0.12 7.41
N LYS A 138 14.09 0.04 8.55
CA LYS A 138 13.97 -1.02 9.54
C LYS A 138 12.66 -1.76 9.34
N GLY A 139 12.75 -3.08 9.32
CA GLY A 139 11.62 -3.99 9.33
C GLY A 139 10.98 -4.12 10.72
N ALA A 140 10.05 -5.06 10.82
CA ALA A 140 9.40 -5.46 12.05
C ALA A 140 10.41 -6.18 12.97
N PRO A 141 10.47 -5.81 14.26
CA PRO A 141 11.50 -6.31 15.17
C PRO A 141 11.49 -7.84 15.35
N GLU A 142 10.34 -8.49 15.17
CA GLU A 142 10.14 -9.92 15.40
C GLU A 142 10.13 -10.76 14.11
N ALA A 143 10.20 -10.13 12.93
CA ALA A 143 10.18 -10.82 11.64
C ALA A 143 11.56 -11.37 11.22
N GLY A 144 12.61 -11.03 11.97
CA GLY A 144 13.99 -11.32 11.56
C GLY A 144 14.55 -10.22 10.65
N SER A 145 15.84 -9.95 10.77
CA SER A 145 16.47 -8.79 10.13
C SER A 145 16.76 -9.04 8.65
N LEU A 146 15.87 -8.63 7.76
CA LEU A 146 16.22 -8.39 6.36
C LEU A 146 16.92 -7.02 6.23
N PRO A 147 17.96 -6.89 5.38
CA PRO A 147 18.58 -5.59 5.09
C PRO A 147 17.68 -4.82 4.11
N LEU A 148 16.56 -4.33 4.64
CA LEU A 148 15.51 -3.69 3.86
C LEU A 148 15.93 -2.33 3.34
N SER A 149 15.63 -2.12 2.06
CA SER A 149 15.92 -0.87 1.39
C SER A 149 14.77 -0.43 0.49
N LEU A 150 14.49 0.86 0.49
CA LEU A 150 13.49 1.48 -0.38
C LEU A 150 14.19 2.15 -1.56
N ARG A 151 13.58 2.07 -2.73
CA ARG A 151 13.95 2.88 -3.90
C ARG A 151 12.70 3.40 -4.60
N VAL A 152 12.84 4.57 -5.23
CA VAL A 152 11.82 5.08 -6.14
C VAL A 152 12.30 4.83 -7.56
N SER A 153 11.46 4.18 -8.36
CA SER A 153 11.76 3.88 -9.76
C SER A 153 10.67 4.41 -10.67
N ARG A 154 11.04 4.68 -11.92
CA ARG A 154 10.09 5.00 -12.97
C ARG A 154 9.72 3.73 -13.73
N ALA A 155 8.42 3.43 -13.78
CA ALA A 155 7.82 2.50 -14.72
C ALA A 155 7.35 3.26 -15.98
N GLU A 156 6.84 2.54 -16.98
CA GLU A 156 6.36 3.14 -18.24
C GLU A 156 5.32 4.24 -18.00
N ASP A 157 4.35 3.96 -17.14
CA ASP A 157 3.17 4.79 -16.88
C ASP A 157 3.04 5.24 -15.40
N ALA A 158 4.08 5.03 -14.59
CA ALA A 158 3.99 5.25 -13.15
C ALA A 158 5.33 5.59 -12.49
N MET A 159 5.26 6.27 -11.34
CA MET A 159 6.30 6.23 -10.32
C MET A 159 5.96 5.12 -9.33
N VAL A 160 6.94 4.27 -9.02
CA VAL A 160 6.76 3.16 -8.08
C VAL A 160 7.74 3.29 -6.91
N LEU A 161 7.23 3.04 -5.71
CA LEU A 161 8.04 2.85 -4.51
C LEU A 161 8.22 1.35 -4.32
N LEU A 162 9.48 0.92 -4.26
CA LEU A 162 9.87 -0.48 -4.19
C LEU A 162 10.59 -0.73 -2.88
N LEU A 163 10.34 -1.90 -2.27
CA LEU A 163 11.08 -2.42 -1.13
C LEU A 163 11.83 -3.67 -1.56
N SER A 164 13.11 -3.75 -1.18
CA SER A 164 13.97 -4.89 -1.49
C SER A 164 14.71 -5.35 -0.24
N ASP A 165 14.95 -6.64 -0.12
CA ASP A 165 15.86 -7.23 0.87
C ASP A 165 17.30 -7.37 0.35
N ARG A 166 17.57 -7.01 -0.92
CA ARG A 166 18.91 -7.07 -1.55
C ARG A 166 19.03 -6.03 -2.68
N PRO A 167 20.22 -5.53 -3.02
CA PRO A 167 20.38 -4.52 -4.07
C PRO A 167 19.90 -4.93 -5.48
N SER A 168 19.79 -6.23 -5.76
CA SER A 168 19.31 -6.81 -7.02
C SER A 168 18.26 -7.90 -6.80
N GLY A 169 17.55 -7.84 -5.66
CA GLY A 169 16.58 -8.85 -5.24
C GLY A 169 15.20 -8.71 -5.91
N ASP A 170 14.28 -9.55 -5.47
CA ASP A 170 12.87 -9.44 -5.84
C ASP A 170 12.26 -8.22 -5.14
N ASP A 171 11.96 -7.19 -5.92
CA ASP A 171 11.36 -5.97 -5.40
C ASP A 171 9.86 -6.16 -5.18
N VAL A 172 9.40 -5.75 -4.00
CA VAL A 172 7.98 -5.63 -3.71
C VAL A 172 7.54 -4.19 -3.98
N GLU A 173 6.53 -4.03 -4.84
CA GLU A 173 5.88 -2.75 -5.07
C GLU A 173 5.02 -2.36 -3.85
N LEU A 174 5.44 -1.31 -3.15
CA LEU A 174 4.76 -0.78 -1.98
C LEU A 174 3.68 0.23 -2.34
N ALA A 175 3.96 1.06 -3.33
CA ALA A 175 3.07 2.12 -3.78
C ALA A 175 3.30 2.43 -5.26
N ARG A 176 2.22 2.82 -5.93
CA ARG A 176 2.21 3.24 -7.33
C ARG A 176 1.50 4.57 -7.49
N MET A 177 2.16 5.49 -8.18
CA MET A 177 1.55 6.73 -8.64
C MET A 177 1.50 6.75 -10.17
N PRO A 178 0.31 6.60 -10.79
CA PRO A 178 0.16 6.75 -12.23
C PRO A 178 0.62 8.13 -12.72
N LEU A 179 1.20 8.16 -13.92
CA LEU A 179 1.70 9.35 -14.57
C LEU A 179 0.98 9.56 -15.91
N THR A 180 0.48 10.77 -16.10
CA THR A 180 -0.20 11.18 -17.34
C THR A 180 0.54 12.30 -18.07
N GLY A 181 1.74 12.68 -17.61
CA GLY A 181 2.50 13.80 -18.15
C GLY A 181 3.96 13.79 -17.73
N VAL A 182 4.57 14.97 -17.69
CA VAL A 182 5.93 15.16 -17.19
C VAL A 182 5.92 14.87 -15.68
N PRO A 183 6.70 13.90 -15.18
CA PRO A 183 6.68 13.56 -13.77
C PRO A 183 7.17 14.70 -12.91
N VAL A 184 6.52 14.86 -11.77
CA VAL A 184 6.95 15.70 -10.68
C VAL A 184 8.01 14.96 -9.86
N GLY A 185 9.08 15.66 -9.46
CA GLY A 185 10.15 15.09 -8.66
C GLY A 185 9.61 14.40 -7.39
N PRO A 186 9.80 13.08 -7.22
CA PRO A 186 9.20 12.35 -6.11
C PRO A 186 9.84 12.75 -4.79
N GLN A 187 9.04 12.83 -3.74
CA GLN A 187 9.52 12.98 -2.36
C GLN A 187 9.08 11.76 -1.56
N VAL A 188 9.99 11.24 -0.74
CA VAL A 188 9.71 10.14 0.17
C VAL A 188 9.80 10.67 1.59
N PHE A 189 8.83 10.35 2.43
CA PHE A 189 8.87 10.61 3.86
C PHE A 189 8.76 9.28 4.61
N LEU A 190 9.51 9.13 5.69
CA LEU A 190 9.58 7.91 6.48
C LEU A 190 9.21 8.26 7.92
N GLU A 191 8.12 7.70 8.41
CA GLU A 191 7.67 7.90 9.80
C GLU A 191 6.93 6.65 10.28
N ASP A 192 7.22 6.20 11.51
CA ASP A 192 6.53 5.08 12.19
C ASP A 192 6.36 3.79 11.37
N GLY A 193 7.35 3.45 10.53
CA GLY A 193 7.32 2.26 9.67
C GLY A 193 6.35 2.40 8.49
N VAL A 194 5.97 3.62 8.15
CA VAL A 194 5.20 3.99 6.96
C VAL A 194 6.09 4.82 6.03
N ALA A 195 6.13 4.43 4.77
CA ALA A 195 6.73 5.22 3.71
C ALA A 195 5.63 5.98 2.97
N TRP A 196 5.85 7.29 2.78
CA TRP A 196 4.93 8.18 2.09
C TRP A 196 5.60 8.69 0.82
N LEU A 197 5.07 8.32 -0.34
CA LEU A 197 5.52 8.78 -1.64
C LEU A 197 4.63 9.93 -2.10
N LEU A 198 5.17 11.15 -2.14
CA LEU A 198 4.58 12.26 -2.89
C LEU A 198 5.12 12.19 -4.31
N ALA A 199 4.26 11.93 -5.28
CA ALA A 199 4.64 11.85 -6.69
C ALA A 199 3.47 12.25 -7.57
N GLY A 200 3.73 12.43 -8.86
CA GLY A 200 2.70 12.87 -9.77
C GLY A 200 3.22 13.27 -11.12
N SER A 201 2.37 13.91 -11.90
CA SER A 201 2.75 14.48 -13.19
C SER A 201 1.98 15.74 -13.52
N VAL A 202 2.60 16.58 -14.35
CA VAL A 202 2.01 17.76 -14.95
C VAL A 202 1.93 17.59 -16.46
N ARG A 203 0.84 18.04 -17.05
CA ARG A 203 0.68 18.17 -18.49
C ARG A 203 0.27 19.62 -18.76
N ALA A 204 1.22 20.38 -19.32
CA ALA A 204 1.01 21.75 -19.73
C ALA A 204 0.05 21.84 -20.93
N GLY A 205 -0.56 23.01 -21.10
CA GLY A 205 -1.53 23.32 -22.16
C GLY A 205 -2.99 23.29 -21.69
N PRO A 206 -3.89 24.02 -22.36
CA PRO A 206 -5.31 24.04 -22.00
C PRO A 206 -6.01 22.77 -22.47
N PRO A 207 -6.85 22.13 -21.64
CA PRO A 207 -7.01 22.38 -20.21
C PRO A 207 -5.86 21.78 -19.39
N LEU A 208 -5.41 22.53 -18.37
CA LEU A 208 -4.31 22.14 -17.49
C LEU A 208 -4.63 20.81 -16.79
N ARG A 209 -3.67 19.89 -16.75
CA ARG A 209 -3.78 18.66 -15.96
C ARG A 209 -2.58 18.53 -15.05
N ARG A 210 -2.84 18.47 -13.76
CA ARG A 210 -1.82 18.33 -12.72
C ARG A 210 -2.35 17.37 -11.69
N THR A 211 -1.61 16.30 -11.44
CA THR A 211 -1.96 15.29 -10.45
C THR A 211 -0.72 15.01 -9.64
N VAL A 212 -0.68 15.46 -8.39
CA VAL A 212 0.41 15.20 -7.45
C VAL A 212 -0.20 14.71 -6.15
N GLY A 213 -0.03 13.43 -5.84
CA GLY A 213 -0.71 12.79 -4.72
C GLY A 213 0.26 12.11 -3.76
N LEU A 214 -0.20 11.92 -2.53
CA LEU A 214 0.48 11.12 -1.52
C LEU A 214 0.01 9.68 -1.62
N ARG A 215 0.96 8.76 -1.72
CA ARG A 215 0.75 7.33 -1.50
C ARG A 215 1.37 6.91 -0.18
N ARG A 216 0.65 6.13 0.61
CA ARG A 216 1.16 5.61 1.89
C ARG A 216 1.32 4.11 1.87
N ALA A 217 2.46 3.62 2.35
CA ALA A 217 2.79 2.19 2.33
C ALA A 217 3.40 1.73 3.65
N ARG A 218 2.89 0.61 4.19
CA ARG A 218 3.43 -0.02 5.40
C ARG A 218 4.66 -0.84 5.04
N ILE A 219 5.81 -0.48 5.59
CA ILE A 219 7.07 -1.21 5.36
C ILE A 219 6.96 -2.66 5.84
N ARG A 220 6.32 -2.88 7.00
CA ARG A 220 6.09 -4.23 7.56
C ARG A 220 5.27 -5.13 6.64
N ARG A 221 4.32 -4.57 5.88
CA ARG A 221 3.55 -5.35 4.90
C ARG A 221 4.43 -5.73 3.70
N GLY A 222 5.28 -4.81 3.24
CA GLY A 222 6.29 -5.10 2.23
C GLY A 222 7.27 -6.19 2.65
N GLU A 223 7.75 -6.13 3.89
CA GLU A 223 8.60 -7.16 4.48
C GLU A 223 7.90 -8.51 4.59
N ALA A 224 6.63 -8.52 5.01
CA ALA A 224 5.80 -9.72 5.00
C ALA A 224 5.66 -10.30 3.58
N GLN A 225 5.56 -9.46 2.55
CA GLN A 225 5.53 -9.90 1.15
C GLN A 225 6.88 -10.49 0.70
N LEU A 226 8.00 -9.93 1.13
CA LEU A 226 9.35 -10.46 0.85
C LEU A 226 9.55 -11.83 1.50
N HIS A 227 9.26 -11.98 2.80
CA HIS A 227 9.28 -13.28 3.48
C HIS A 227 8.33 -14.27 2.82
N ASN A 228 7.16 -13.83 2.37
CA ASN A 228 6.21 -14.69 1.69
C ASN A 228 6.75 -15.19 0.34
N ALA A 229 7.47 -14.36 -0.41
CA ALA A 229 8.13 -14.76 -1.64
C ALA A 229 9.21 -15.82 -1.37
N HIS A 230 10.05 -15.62 -0.35
CA HIS A 230 11.05 -16.60 0.07
C HIS A 230 10.40 -17.91 0.53
N GLY A 231 9.35 -17.84 1.35
CA GLY A 231 8.61 -19.00 1.81
C GLY A 231 7.93 -19.78 0.68
N LEU A 232 7.42 -19.10 -0.34
CA LEU A 232 6.88 -19.75 -1.54
C LEU A 232 7.97 -20.42 -2.39
N ALA A 233 9.18 -19.84 -2.43
CA ALA A 233 10.31 -20.46 -3.12
C ALA A 233 10.75 -21.75 -2.41
N ASP A 234 10.89 -21.73 -1.08
CA ASP A 234 11.18 -22.90 -0.26
C ASP A 234 10.09 -23.97 -0.38
N TYR A 235 8.82 -23.53 -0.32
CA TYR A 235 7.66 -24.39 -0.50
C TYR A 235 7.69 -25.11 -1.85
N ALA A 236 7.95 -24.38 -2.94
CA ALA A 236 8.05 -24.95 -4.29
C ALA A 236 9.24 -25.90 -4.45
N ALA A 237 10.29 -25.73 -3.64
CA ALA A 237 11.43 -26.65 -3.57
C ALA A 237 11.14 -27.91 -2.73
N GLY A 238 10.00 -27.98 -2.03
CA GLY A 238 9.65 -29.07 -1.13
C GLY A 238 10.24 -28.93 0.28
N GLU A 239 10.89 -27.81 0.58
CA GLU A 239 11.55 -27.53 1.85
C GLU A 239 10.54 -26.98 2.88
N LEU A 240 9.55 -27.79 3.24
CA LEU A 240 8.38 -27.36 4.05
C LEU A 240 8.76 -26.77 5.42
N ASP A 241 9.85 -27.23 6.03
CA ASP A 241 10.35 -26.66 7.29
C ASP A 241 10.92 -25.25 7.12
N SER A 242 11.59 -24.98 6.00
CA SER A 242 12.11 -23.64 5.66
C SER A 242 10.98 -22.69 5.29
N ALA A 243 10.05 -23.17 4.46
CA ALA A 243 8.83 -22.45 4.12
C ALA A 243 8.04 -22.05 5.36
N ARG A 244 7.86 -22.97 6.32
CA ARG A 244 7.22 -22.67 7.62
C ARG A 244 7.90 -21.51 8.32
N ARG A 245 9.24 -21.52 8.46
CA ARG A 245 9.97 -20.47 9.16
C ARG A 245 9.79 -19.12 8.48
N GLU A 246 9.79 -19.07 7.15
CA GLU A 246 9.49 -17.84 6.43
C GLU A 246 8.05 -17.39 6.67
N PHE A 247 7.06 -18.27 6.62
CA PHE A 247 5.67 -17.91 6.92
C PHE A 247 5.44 -17.46 8.37
N ASP A 248 6.20 -17.99 9.33
CA ASP A 248 6.21 -17.49 10.72
C ASP A 248 6.71 -16.02 10.76
N ARG A 249 7.74 -15.69 9.96
CA ARG A 249 8.24 -14.32 9.81
C ARG A 249 7.25 -13.41 9.09
N VAL A 250 6.52 -13.92 8.11
CA VAL A 250 5.42 -13.19 7.46
C VAL A 250 4.39 -12.75 8.50
N ILE A 251 3.99 -13.67 9.38
CA ILE A 251 3.01 -13.41 10.44
C ILE A 251 3.57 -12.45 11.50
N ALA A 252 4.86 -12.54 11.83
CA ALA A 252 5.51 -11.61 12.75
C ALA A 252 5.63 -10.19 12.16
N ALA A 253 5.89 -10.08 10.85
CA ALA A 253 5.97 -8.80 10.16
C ALA A 253 4.59 -8.12 10.05
N ASP A 254 3.62 -8.83 9.47
CA ASP A 254 2.24 -8.38 9.32
C ASP A 254 1.26 -9.50 9.69
N PRO A 255 0.75 -9.49 10.94
CA PRO A 255 -0.24 -10.47 11.40
C PRO A 255 -1.55 -10.45 10.61
N GLY A 256 -1.80 -9.39 9.84
CA GLY A 256 -2.97 -9.19 9.00
C GLY A 256 -2.77 -9.56 7.53
N TYR A 257 -1.58 -10.05 7.14
CA TYR A 257 -1.29 -10.39 5.74
C TYR A 257 -1.92 -11.74 5.35
N VAL A 258 -3.07 -11.65 4.67
CA VAL A 258 -3.93 -12.80 4.33
C VAL A 258 -3.22 -13.87 3.52
N ASP A 259 -2.39 -13.49 2.53
CA ASP A 259 -1.65 -14.47 1.72
C ASP A 259 -0.64 -15.25 2.55
N GLY A 260 0.04 -14.58 3.46
CA GLY A 260 0.97 -15.21 4.40
C GLY A 260 0.28 -16.23 5.29
N LEU A 261 -0.84 -15.84 5.91
CA LEU A 261 -1.65 -16.73 6.74
C LEU A 261 -2.17 -17.92 5.92
N TYR A 262 -2.59 -17.68 4.68
CA TYR A 262 -3.05 -18.72 3.78
C TYR A 262 -1.93 -19.72 3.44
N ASN A 263 -0.76 -19.23 3.04
CA ASN A 263 0.38 -20.07 2.68
C ASN A 263 0.93 -20.83 3.89
N ALA A 264 0.90 -20.23 5.09
CA ALA A 264 1.17 -20.91 6.35
C ALA A 264 0.20 -22.09 6.56
N ALA A 265 -1.08 -21.89 6.26
CA ALA A 265 -2.09 -22.94 6.37
C ALA A 265 -1.86 -24.09 5.37
N ALA A 266 -1.60 -23.78 4.10
CA ALA A 266 -1.30 -24.78 3.08
C ALA A 266 -0.06 -25.62 3.45
N THR A 267 1.01 -24.96 3.88
CA THR A 267 2.24 -25.61 4.35
C THR A 267 2.00 -26.49 5.59
N ALA A 268 1.18 -26.02 6.53
CA ALA A 268 0.81 -26.79 7.72
C ALA A 268 -0.04 -28.03 7.36
N ALA A 269 -0.98 -27.90 6.41
CA ALA A 269 -1.81 -29.01 5.94
C ALA A 269 -0.99 -30.13 5.30
N LEU A 270 0.02 -29.77 4.50
CA LEU A 270 0.95 -30.72 3.88
C LEU A 270 1.92 -31.36 4.88
N SER A 271 2.18 -30.68 6.00
CA SER A 271 3.01 -31.19 7.10
C SER A 271 2.20 -31.97 8.14
N ASP A 272 0.98 -32.40 7.81
CA ASP A 272 0.01 -33.08 8.70
C ASP A 272 -0.32 -32.34 10.01
N ARG A 273 -0.11 -31.01 10.05
CA ARG A 273 -0.48 -30.14 11.17
C ARG A 273 -1.83 -29.52 10.91
N GLN A 274 -2.85 -30.37 10.93
CA GLN A 274 -4.20 -30.01 10.48
C GLN A 274 -4.83 -28.90 11.33
N GLU A 275 -4.69 -28.94 12.66
CA GLU A 275 -5.27 -27.91 13.52
C GLU A 275 -4.60 -26.54 13.35
N ASP A 276 -3.27 -26.50 13.16
CA ASP A 276 -2.54 -25.27 12.85
C ASP A 276 -3.06 -24.67 11.53
N ALA A 277 -3.21 -25.52 10.49
CA ALA A 277 -3.73 -25.10 9.21
C ALA A 277 -5.13 -24.48 9.32
N VAL A 278 -6.03 -25.11 10.10
CA VAL A 278 -7.37 -24.56 10.34
C VAL A 278 -7.31 -23.25 11.14
N ALA A 279 -6.43 -23.15 12.13
CA ALA A 279 -6.25 -21.91 12.89
C ALA A 279 -5.79 -20.75 11.99
N PHE A 280 -4.83 -20.98 11.11
CA PHE A 280 -4.39 -19.98 10.13
C PHE A 280 -5.48 -19.62 9.13
N LEU A 281 -6.23 -20.59 8.60
CA LEU A 281 -7.38 -20.33 7.71
C LEU A 281 -8.46 -19.48 8.40
N ARG A 282 -8.77 -19.76 9.67
CA ARG A 282 -9.74 -18.96 10.46
C ARG A 282 -9.27 -17.52 10.60
N ARG A 283 -8.00 -17.31 10.94
CA ARG A 283 -7.40 -15.96 11.04
C ARG A 283 -7.46 -15.22 9.71
N ALA A 284 -7.06 -15.87 8.61
CA ALA A 284 -7.10 -15.29 7.28
C ALA A 284 -8.53 -14.90 6.86
N ALA A 285 -9.51 -15.80 7.10
CA ALA A 285 -10.90 -15.58 6.71
C ALA A 285 -11.59 -14.50 7.56
N ALA A 286 -11.15 -14.28 8.80
CA ALA A 286 -11.63 -13.17 9.62
C ALA A 286 -11.23 -11.79 9.05
N ILE A 287 -10.12 -11.73 8.28
CA ILE A 287 -9.61 -10.49 7.67
C ILE A 287 -10.16 -10.28 6.26
N ASP A 288 -10.12 -11.34 5.44
CA ASP A 288 -10.66 -11.33 4.08
C ASP A 288 -11.21 -12.70 3.69
N PRO A 289 -12.50 -12.96 3.94
CA PRO A 289 -13.11 -14.24 3.62
C PRO A 289 -13.16 -14.46 2.10
N SER A 290 -13.29 -13.41 1.29
CA SER A 290 -13.38 -13.55 -0.15
C SER A 290 -12.06 -13.98 -0.76
N ARG A 291 -10.95 -13.41 -0.28
CA ARG A 291 -9.59 -13.79 -0.67
C ARG A 291 -9.26 -15.23 -0.30
N VAL A 292 -9.59 -15.66 0.93
CA VAL A 292 -9.39 -17.05 1.37
C VAL A 292 -10.19 -18.05 0.52
N GLN A 293 -11.44 -17.71 0.18
CA GLN A 293 -12.25 -18.56 -0.69
C GLN A 293 -11.66 -18.68 -2.09
N VAL A 294 -11.13 -17.59 -2.66
CA VAL A 294 -10.49 -17.62 -3.98
C VAL A 294 -9.24 -18.49 -3.96
N LEU A 295 -8.36 -18.29 -2.97
CA LEU A 295 -7.12 -19.05 -2.84
C LEU A 295 -7.38 -20.54 -2.59
N GLY A 296 -8.20 -20.87 -1.58
CA GLY A 296 -8.32 -22.25 -1.09
C GLY A 296 -9.36 -23.13 -1.79
N ARG A 297 -10.27 -22.57 -2.61
CA ARG A 297 -11.35 -23.36 -3.23
C ARG A 297 -10.83 -24.53 -4.06
N ASN A 298 -9.73 -24.33 -4.79
CA ASN A 298 -9.15 -25.33 -5.70
C ASN A 298 -7.71 -25.72 -5.37
N ASP A 299 -7.15 -25.26 -4.24
CA ASP A 299 -5.81 -25.63 -3.80
C ASP A 299 -5.72 -27.10 -3.35
N ASP A 300 -4.86 -27.88 -3.99
CA ASP A 300 -4.70 -29.31 -3.67
C ASP A 300 -4.07 -29.57 -2.31
N ASP A 301 -3.34 -28.60 -1.75
CA ASP A 301 -2.67 -28.70 -0.45
C ASP A 301 -3.66 -28.81 0.70
N LEU A 302 -4.85 -28.21 0.51
CA LEU A 302 -5.95 -28.24 1.48
C LEU A 302 -6.88 -29.44 1.29
N LYS A 303 -6.59 -30.35 0.33
CA LYS A 303 -7.49 -31.46 -0.02
C LYS A 303 -7.79 -32.38 1.16
N SER A 304 -6.82 -32.65 2.02
CA SER A 304 -6.99 -33.43 3.25
C SER A 304 -8.02 -32.78 4.20
N LEU A 305 -8.01 -31.44 4.27
CA LEU A 305 -8.85 -30.66 5.18
C LEU A 305 -10.27 -30.42 4.66
N ARG A 306 -10.52 -30.56 3.36
CA ARG A 306 -11.84 -30.32 2.71
C ARG A 306 -12.96 -31.25 3.17
N ARG A 307 -12.67 -32.28 3.97
CA ARG A 307 -13.69 -33.13 4.61
C ARG A 307 -14.28 -32.48 5.86
N ARG A 308 -13.54 -31.59 6.54
CA ARG A 308 -13.99 -30.95 7.77
C ARG A 308 -15.02 -29.87 7.48
N ALA A 309 -16.15 -29.90 8.19
CA ALA A 309 -17.25 -28.96 7.97
C ALA A 309 -16.83 -27.50 8.21
N ASP A 310 -15.99 -27.26 9.22
CA ASP A 310 -15.46 -25.94 9.56
C ASP A 310 -14.57 -25.37 8.45
N VAL A 311 -13.63 -26.16 7.90
CA VAL A 311 -12.77 -25.74 6.78
C VAL A 311 -13.59 -25.49 5.53
N ARG A 312 -14.57 -26.34 5.24
CA ARG A 312 -15.45 -26.16 4.09
C ARG A 312 -16.23 -24.83 4.15
N ALA A 313 -16.66 -24.43 5.34
CA ALA A 313 -17.31 -23.13 5.53
C ALA A 313 -16.35 -21.97 5.25
N LEU A 314 -15.10 -22.05 5.75
CA LEU A 314 -14.05 -21.04 5.50
C LEU A 314 -13.74 -20.91 4.00
N LEU A 315 -13.71 -22.02 3.28
CA LEU A 315 -13.42 -22.07 1.84
C LEU A 315 -14.65 -21.84 0.94
N GLY A 316 -15.83 -21.61 1.52
CA GLY A 316 -17.07 -21.38 0.77
C GLY A 316 -17.53 -22.60 -0.05
N LEU A 317 -17.16 -23.82 0.38
CA LEU A 317 -17.47 -25.07 -0.31
C LEU A 317 -18.86 -25.56 0.08
N ARG A 318 -19.86 -25.36 -0.79
CA ARG A 318 -21.26 -25.71 -0.52
C ARG A 318 -21.65 -27.17 -0.84
N ARG A 319 -20.92 -27.85 -1.73
CA ARG A 319 -21.24 -29.24 -2.15
C ARG A 319 -20.52 -30.28 -1.28
N PRO A 320 -21.21 -31.28 -0.71
CA PRO A 320 -20.58 -32.28 0.15
C PRO A 320 -19.39 -32.98 -0.54
N PRO A 321 -18.39 -33.47 0.22
CA PRO A 321 -17.25 -34.18 -0.36
C PRO A 321 -17.73 -35.40 -1.16
N PRO A 322 -17.06 -35.79 -2.26
CA PRO A 322 -17.46 -36.94 -3.05
C PRO A 322 -17.51 -38.21 -2.16
N GLU A 323 -18.62 -38.94 -2.24
CA GLU A 323 -18.86 -40.17 -1.49
C GLU A 323 -17.80 -41.25 -1.84
N GLY A 324 -17.36 -42.03 -0.84
CA GLY A 324 -16.58 -43.26 -1.08
C GLY A 324 -15.10 -43.28 -0.67
N VAL A 325 -14.58 -42.27 0.02
CA VAL A 325 -13.20 -42.32 0.56
C VAL A 325 -13.25 -42.41 2.09
N PRO A 326 -12.77 -43.52 2.69
CA PRO A 326 -12.87 -43.77 4.13
C PRO A 326 -12.02 -42.79 4.96
N PRO A 327 -12.35 -42.59 6.25
CA PRO A 327 -11.53 -41.79 7.17
C PRO A 327 -10.16 -42.42 7.40
N PRO A 328 -9.13 -41.64 7.78
CA PRO A 328 -7.80 -42.16 8.10
C PRO A 328 -7.85 -43.13 9.30
N PRO A 329 -6.87 -44.05 9.40
CA PRO A 329 -6.81 -45.08 10.44
C PRO A 329 -6.66 -44.53 11.86
#